data_AF-A0AAP0BM87-F1
#
_entry.id   AF-A0AAP0BM87-F1
#
_cell.length_a   1.000
_cell.length_b   1.000
_cell.length_c   1.000
_cell.angle_alpha   90.00
_cell.angle_beta   90.00
_cell.angle_gamma   90.00
#
_symmetry.space_group_name_H-M   'P 1'
#
loop_
_entity.id
_entity.type
_entity.pdbx_description
1 polymer ?
#
loop_
_entity_poly.entity_id
_entity_poly.type
_entity_poly.pdbx_seq_one_letter_code
_entity_poly.pdbx_strand_id
1 'polypeptide(L)'
;MSDPQGQMIDLPIQSNLREGLSWTEYIISCYGARKGVVDTAVRTSDAGYLTRRLVEVVQHILVRRTDCGTIRGISVSPRNGMTEKIFAQTLIGRVLTNDIYIGPRCIATRNKDIGIGLVNRFIIFRAHPIYIRTPFTCRSTSWICQLCYGRSPTHGDLVELGEAVGIIAGQSIGEPGTQLTLRTFHTGGVFTGGTAEHVRAPSNGKIKFDEDLVHPTRTRHGHPAFLCFIDLYITIESRDILHNVNIPTKSLILVQNDQYVESEQVIAEIRAGTSTFYFKERVRKHIYSELDGEMHWSTDGYHASEYPYSNVYLLPKTSHLWILAGSLCRSNIVSFSLHKDQDQMNANSFSIEEDISLISHLLMIK
;
A
#
# COMPACT_ATOMS: atom_id res chain seq x y z
N MET A 1 -15.25 3.11 12.34
CA MET A 1 -16.54 3.31 11.62
C MET A 1 -16.53 4.72 11.03
N SER A 2 -17.32 5.01 10.00
CA SER A 2 -17.43 6.38 9.45
C SER A 2 -18.67 7.13 9.94
N ASP A 3 -18.52 8.45 10.06
CA ASP A 3 -19.60 9.41 10.30
C ASP A 3 -20.42 9.62 9.00
N PRO A 4 -21.64 10.22 9.03
CA PRO A 4 -22.42 10.53 7.82
C PRO A 4 -21.65 11.33 6.76
N GLN A 5 -20.68 12.13 7.18
CA GLN A 5 -19.78 12.92 6.33
C GLN A 5 -18.68 12.05 5.69
N GLY A 6 -18.48 10.81 6.15
CA GLY A 6 -17.49 9.87 5.65
C GLY A 6 -16.12 9.96 6.32
N GLN A 7 -15.99 10.77 7.37
CA GLN A 7 -14.78 10.83 8.19
C GLN A 7 -14.73 9.63 9.14
N MET A 8 -13.53 9.18 9.52
CA MET A 8 -13.41 8.15 10.55
C MET A 8 -13.81 8.72 11.91
N ILE A 9 -14.60 7.94 12.64
CA ILE A 9 -14.97 8.25 14.02
C ILE A 9 -13.84 7.75 14.92
N ASP A 10 -13.36 8.61 15.83
CA ASP A 10 -12.24 8.33 16.73
C ASP A 10 -12.53 7.25 17.77
N LEU A 11 -13.81 7.03 18.08
CA LEU A 11 -14.26 5.97 18.99
C LEU A 11 -14.29 4.62 18.25
N PRO A 12 -13.37 3.68 18.57
CA PRO A 12 -13.38 2.35 17.97
C PRO A 12 -14.51 1.49 18.55
N ILE A 13 -15.00 0.55 17.74
CA ILE A 13 -15.86 -0.54 18.22
C ILE A 13 -14.92 -1.63 18.74
N GLN A 14 -14.98 -1.91 20.05
CA GLN A 14 -14.09 -2.85 20.72
C GLN A 14 -14.65 -4.27 20.72
N SER A 15 -15.97 -4.42 20.87
CA SER A 15 -16.61 -5.72 20.90
C SER A 15 -16.89 -6.28 19.50
N ASN A 16 -17.01 -7.60 19.42
CA ASN A 16 -17.37 -8.30 18.18
C ASN A 16 -18.87 -8.66 18.15
N LEU A 17 -19.39 -9.06 16.98
CA LEU A 17 -20.80 -9.44 16.83
C LEU A 17 -21.18 -10.72 17.62
N ARG A 18 -20.21 -11.51 18.08
CA ARG A 18 -20.45 -12.70 18.91
C ARG A 18 -20.62 -12.34 20.38
N GLU A 19 -19.85 -11.38 20.88
CA GLU A 19 -19.90 -10.82 22.23
C GLU A 19 -21.06 -9.84 22.39
N GLY A 20 -21.46 -9.20 21.29
CA GLY A 20 -22.52 -8.20 21.26
C GLY A 20 -21.96 -6.78 21.32
N LEU A 21 -22.65 -5.86 20.65
CA LEU A 21 -22.29 -4.44 20.62
C LEU A 21 -22.96 -3.71 21.80
N SER A 22 -22.23 -2.81 22.46
CA SER A 22 -22.84 -1.87 23.40
C SER A 22 -23.80 -0.92 22.66
N TRP A 23 -24.70 -0.27 23.40
CA TRP A 23 -25.69 0.65 22.80
C TRP A 23 -25.01 1.77 21.98
N THR A 24 -23.92 2.33 22.48
CA THR A 24 -23.13 3.36 21.78
C THR A 24 -22.47 2.83 20.53
N GLU A 25 -21.83 1.65 20.58
CA GLU A 25 -21.17 1.03 19.42
C GLU A 25 -22.18 0.66 18.34
N TYR A 26 -23.35 0.16 18.73
CA TYR A 26 -24.43 -0.15 17.81
C TYR A 26 -24.89 1.10 17.05
N ILE A 27 -25.16 2.21 17.76
CA ILE A 27 -25.56 3.48 17.12
C ILE A 27 -24.49 4.01 16.18
N ILE A 28 -23.22 3.97 16.60
CA ILE A 28 -22.09 4.37 15.76
C ILE A 28 -22.05 3.52 14.48
N SER A 29 -22.29 2.21 14.57
CA SER A 29 -22.35 1.31 13.41
C SER A 29 -23.51 1.62 12.46
N CYS A 30 -24.65 2.08 13.00
CA CYS A 30 -25.83 2.40 12.20
C CYS A 30 -25.60 3.58 11.24
N TYR A 31 -24.80 4.58 11.62
CA TYR A 31 -24.51 5.72 10.74
C TYR A 31 -23.78 5.29 9.47
N GLY A 32 -22.70 4.50 9.63
CA GLY A 32 -21.94 3.93 8.51
C GLY A 32 -22.80 3.01 7.63
N ALA A 33 -23.59 2.14 8.25
CA ALA A 33 -24.48 1.22 7.54
C ALA A 33 -25.56 1.95 6.73
N ARG A 34 -26.26 2.93 7.32
CA ARG A 34 -27.29 3.73 6.63
C ARG A 34 -26.71 4.49 5.46
N LYS A 35 -25.53 5.10 5.64
CA LYS A 35 -24.82 5.77 4.55
C LYS A 35 -24.50 4.81 3.42
N GLY A 36 -23.97 3.62 3.73
CA GLY A 36 -23.68 2.58 2.73
C GLY A 36 -24.90 2.23 1.89
N VAL A 37 -26.06 1.99 2.51
CA VAL A 37 -27.31 1.67 1.80
C VAL A 37 -27.76 2.82 0.89
N VAL A 38 -27.68 4.07 1.37
CA VAL A 38 -28.05 5.24 0.57
C VAL A 38 -27.09 5.45 -0.59
N ASP A 39 -25.78 5.36 -0.35
CA ASP A 39 -24.74 5.50 -1.38
C ASP A 39 -24.88 4.42 -2.44
N THR A 40 -25.22 3.19 -2.06
CA THR A 40 -25.54 2.12 -3.01
C THR A 40 -26.68 2.52 -3.93
N ALA A 41 -27.81 3.01 -3.39
CA ALA A 41 -28.98 3.35 -4.20
C ALA A 41 -28.68 4.51 -5.17
N VAL A 42 -28.05 5.58 -4.68
CA VAL A 42 -27.73 6.77 -5.48
C VAL A 42 -26.70 6.45 -6.55
N ARG A 43 -25.58 5.82 -6.20
CA ARG A 43 -24.47 5.58 -7.15
C ARG A 43 -24.77 4.49 -8.18
N THR A 44 -25.67 3.55 -7.86
CA THR A 44 -26.16 2.60 -8.87
C THR A 44 -26.83 3.34 -10.03
N SER A 45 -27.56 4.43 -9.73
CA SER A 45 -28.19 5.24 -10.76
C SER A 45 -27.18 5.96 -11.66
N ASP A 46 -26.10 6.50 -11.07
CA ASP A 46 -25.00 7.15 -11.81
C ASP A 46 -24.26 6.16 -12.71
N ALA A 47 -23.93 4.97 -12.20
CA ALA A 47 -23.29 3.91 -12.97
C ALA A 47 -24.18 3.41 -14.12
N GLY A 48 -25.49 3.29 -13.88
CA GLY A 48 -26.48 2.98 -14.92
C GLY A 48 -26.56 4.08 -15.98
N TYR A 49 -26.58 5.35 -15.58
CA TYR A 49 -26.56 6.49 -16.49
C TYR A 49 -25.29 6.53 -17.34
N LEU A 50 -24.13 6.31 -16.74
CA LEU A 50 -22.86 6.20 -17.46
C LEU A 50 -22.90 5.06 -18.49
N THR A 51 -23.41 3.89 -18.10
CA THR A 51 -23.55 2.73 -19.00
C THR A 51 -24.42 3.09 -20.20
N ARG A 52 -25.57 3.74 -19.97
CA ARG A 52 -26.44 4.23 -21.04
C ARG A 52 -25.70 5.18 -21.97
N ARG A 53 -24.97 6.16 -21.44
CA ARG A 53 -24.21 7.12 -22.25
C ARG A 53 -23.09 6.47 -23.05
N LEU A 54 -22.37 5.51 -22.45
CA LEU A 54 -21.35 4.73 -23.14
C LEU A 54 -21.98 4.00 -24.34
N VAL A 55 -23.05 3.24 -24.10
CA VAL A 55 -23.78 2.48 -25.15
C VAL A 55 -24.32 3.41 -26.24
N GLU A 56 -24.92 4.55 -25.88
CA GLU A 56 -25.42 5.54 -26.86
C GLU A 56 -24.32 6.03 -27.82
N VAL A 57 -23.08 6.22 -27.33
CA VAL A 57 -21.94 6.64 -28.15
C VAL A 57 -21.44 5.50 -29.04
N VAL A 58 -21.33 4.28 -28.51
CA VAL A 58 -20.67 3.16 -29.21
C VAL A 58 -21.62 2.26 -30.01
N GLN A 59 -22.95 2.42 -29.91
CA GLN A 59 -23.95 1.53 -30.54
C GLN A 59 -23.80 1.36 -32.05
N HIS A 60 -23.21 2.34 -32.74
CA HIS A 60 -23.01 2.28 -34.20
C HIS A 60 -21.74 1.52 -34.61
N ILE A 61 -20.89 1.16 -33.65
CA ILE A 61 -19.62 0.48 -33.88
C ILE A 61 -19.87 -1.01 -34.04
N LEU A 62 -19.80 -1.47 -35.29
CA LEU A 62 -19.99 -2.86 -35.68
C LEU A 62 -18.88 -3.35 -36.62
N VAL A 63 -18.67 -4.67 -36.67
CA VAL A 63 -17.64 -5.26 -37.52
C VAL A 63 -18.17 -5.41 -38.95
N ARG A 64 -17.62 -4.66 -39.91
CA ARG A 64 -18.13 -4.70 -41.32
C ARG A 64 -17.25 -5.43 -42.31
N ARG A 65 -15.93 -5.41 -42.12
CA ARG A 65 -14.97 -6.01 -43.06
C ARG A 65 -13.91 -6.81 -42.33
N THR A 66 -13.27 -7.73 -43.03
CA THR A 66 -12.17 -8.55 -42.50
C THR A 66 -10.91 -7.70 -42.25
N ASP A 67 -10.43 -6.98 -43.26
CA ASP A 67 -9.24 -6.11 -43.18
C ASP A 67 -9.53 -4.67 -43.64
N CYS A 68 -8.96 -3.69 -42.93
CA CYS A 68 -8.93 -2.29 -43.35
C CYS A 68 -7.64 -1.92 -44.11
N GLY A 69 -6.67 -2.83 -44.17
CA GLY A 69 -5.38 -2.62 -44.85
C GLY A 69 -4.42 -1.70 -44.10
N THR A 70 -4.70 -1.37 -42.84
CA THR A 70 -3.80 -0.53 -42.02
C THR A 70 -2.46 -1.24 -41.78
N ILE A 71 -1.37 -0.48 -41.86
CA ILE A 71 -0.02 -0.93 -41.49
C ILE A 71 0.36 -0.36 -40.10
N ARG A 72 -0.51 0.50 -39.53
CA ARG A 72 -0.27 1.12 -38.23
C ARG A 72 -0.65 0.14 -37.11
N GLY A 73 0.24 0.00 -36.14
CA GLY A 73 0.02 -0.81 -34.94
C GLY A 73 0.64 -0.14 -33.71
N ILE A 74 0.27 -0.62 -32.54
CA ILE A 74 0.82 -0.18 -31.26
C ILE A 74 1.89 -1.17 -30.83
N SER A 75 3.04 -0.67 -30.37
CA SER A 75 4.11 -1.51 -29.83
C SER A 75 3.83 -1.88 -28.37
N VAL A 76 3.91 -3.17 -28.06
CA VAL A 76 3.83 -3.69 -26.70
C VAL A 76 5.17 -4.35 -26.37
N SER A 77 5.84 -3.89 -25.32
CA SER A 77 7.14 -4.40 -24.88
C SER A 77 7.08 -4.89 -23.42
N PRO A 78 7.82 -5.96 -23.08
CA PRO A 78 7.85 -6.49 -21.71
C PRO A 78 8.72 -5.65 -20.75
N ARG A 79 9.54 -4.72 -21.25
CA ARG A 79 10.55 -4.00 -20.43
C ARG A 79 10.01 -2.84 -19.59
N ASN A 80 8.79 -2.35 -19.85
CA ASN A 80 8.25 -1.17 -19.17
C ASN A 80 7.49 -1.56 -17.89
N GLY A 81 8.18 -2.03 -16.85
CA GLY A 81 7.60 -2.26 -15.51
C GLY A 81 6.36 -3.16 -15.42
N MET A 82 5.96 -3.80 -16.53
CA MET A 82 4.81 -4.69 -16.61
C MET A 82 5.23 -6.09 -16.20
N THR A 83 4.47 -6.69 -15.29
CA THR A 83 4.60 -8.12 -14.98
C THR A 83 4.29 -8.96 -16.23
N GLU A 84 4.99 -10.09 -16.38
CA GLU A 84 4.85 -11.00 -17.53
C GLU A 84 3.38 -11.42 -17.77
N LYS A 85 2.60 -11.51 -16.68
CA LYS A 85 1.17 -11.81 -16.72
C LYS A 85 0.35 -10.74 -17.45
N ILE A 86 0.63 -9.46 -17.21
CA ILE A 86 -0.07 -8.33 -17.85
C ILE A 86 0.29 -8.29 -19.33
N PHE A 87 1.57 -8.53 -19.65
CA PHE A 87 2.05 -8.62 -21.03
C PHE A 87 1.33 -9.73 -21.81
N ALA A 88 1.24 -10.92 -21.22
CA ALA A 88 0.52 -12.05 -21.82
C ALA A 88 -0.97 -11.73 -22.04
N GLN A 89 -1.65 -11.20 -21.02
CA GLN A 89 -3.07 -10.83 -21.11
C GLN A 89 -3.34 -9.77 -22.18
N THR A 90 -2.43 -8.83 -22.39
CA THR A 90 -2.58 -7.76 -23.38
C THR A 90 -2.47 -8.29 -24.82
N LEU A 91 -1.63 -9.30 -25.05
CA LEU A 91 -1.37 -9.85 -26.38
C LEU A 91 -2.37 -10.92 -26.81
N ILE A 92 -2.90 -11.70 -25.86
CA ILE A 92 -3.83 -12.78 -26.16
C ILE A 92 -5.05 -12.24 -26.91
N GLY A 93 -5.37 -12.86 -28.04
CA GLY A 93 -6.53 -12.49 -28.85
C GLY A 93 -6.33 -11.27 -29.75
N ARG A 94 -5.15 -10.65 -29.75
CA ARG A 94 -4.79 -9.58 -30.69
C ARG A 94 -4.21 -10.16 -31.98
N VAL A 95 -4.08 -9.31 -33.01
CA VAL A 95 -3.57 -9.68 -34.33
C VAL A 95 -2.27 -8.94 -34.62
N LEU A 96 -1.29 -9.63 -35.21
CA LEU A 96 0.00 -9.07 -35.55
C LEU A 96 -0.05 -8.10 -36.74
N THR A 97 0.69 -7.00 -36.62
CA THR A 97 0.82 -6.01 -37.70
C THR A 97 1.94 -6.36 -38.67
N ASN A 98 3.06 -6.87 -38.15
CA ASN A 98 4.28 -7.19 -38.89
C ASN A 98 4.66 -8.66 -38.68
N ASP A 99 5.41 -9.20 -39.64
CA ASP A 99 6.04 -10.52 -39.50
C ASP A 99 7.10 -10.48 -38.38
N ILE A 100 7.14 -11.54 -37.57
CA ILE A 100 8.12 -11.68 -36.49
C ILE A 100 9.11 -12.78 -36.84
N TYR A 101 10.38 -12.39 -36.90
CA TYR A 101 11.50 -13.28 -37.19
C TYR A 101 12.38 -13.45 -35.95
N ILE A 102 12.90 -14.67 -35.76
CA ILE A 102 14.06 -14.95 -34.91
C ILE A 102 15.17 -15.42 -35.83
N GLY A 103 16.19 -14.57 -36.00
CA GLY A 103 17.24 -14.78 -36.98
C GLY A 103 16.64 -14.99 -38.39
N PRO A 104 16.97 -16.08 -39.10
CA PRO A 104 16.43 -16.36 -40.43
C PRO A 104 15.03 -16.99 -40.42
N ARG A 105 14.48 -17.38 -39.26
CA ARG A 105 13.23 -18.13 -39.18
C ARG A 105 12.04 -17.23 -38.82
N CYS A 106 10.99 -17.24 -39.65
CA CYS A 106 9.71 -16.60 -39.34
C CYS A 106 8.94 -17.44 -38.29
N ILE A 107 8.55 -16.82 -37.18
CA ILE A 107 7.72 -17.46 -36.14
C ILE A 107 6.25 -17.26 -36.44
N ALA A 108 5.89 -16.02 -36.79
CA ALA A 108 4.53 -15.59 -36.96
C ALA A 108 4.45 -14.58 -38.10
N THR A 109 3.52 -14.83 -39.00
CA THR A 109 3.24 -13.95 -40.13
C THR A 109 2.30 -12.81 -39.71
N ARG A 110 2.32 -11.74 -40.49
CA ARG A 110 1.38 -10.64 -40.43
C ARG A 110 -0.06 -11.14 -40.49
N ASN A 111 -0.95 -10.42 -39.81
CA ASN A 111 -2.37 -10.72 -39.72
C ASN A 111 -2.72 -12.05 -39.03
N LYS A 112 -1.74 -12.72 -38.42
CA LYS A 112 -1.97 -13.90 -37.59
C LYS A 112 -2.48 -13.51 -36.21
N ASP A 113 -3.45 -14.26 -35.70
CA ASP A 113 -3.96 -14.13 -34.35
C ASP A 113 -2.94 -14.63 -33.32
N ILE A 114 -2.91 -13.97 -32.17
CA ILE A 114 -2.00 -14.29 -31.07
C ILE A 114 -2.72 -15.21 -30.08
N GLY A 115 -2.45 -16.51 -30.18
CA GLY A 115 -2.85 -17.51 -29.20
C GLY A 115 -1.83 -17.70 -28.07
N ILE A 116 -2.23 -18.42 -27.03
CA ILE A 116 -1.40 -18.75 -25.85
C ILE A 116 -0.07 -19.39 -26.24
N GLY A 117 -0.06 -20.30 -27.22
CA GLY A 117 1.16 -20.95 -27.70
C GLY A 117 2.18 -19.98 -28.32
N LEU A 118 1.71 -18.92 -29.01
CA LEU A 118 2.60 -17.89 -29.57
C LEU A 118 3.12 -16.96 -28.48
N VAL A 119 2.28 -16.59 -27.51
CA VAL A 119 2.67 -15.74 -26.36
C VAL A 119 3.76 -16.40 -25.53
N ASN A 120 3.62 -17.69 -25.21
CA ASN A 120 4.63 -18.42 -24.45
C ASN A 120 5.98 -18.44 -25.17
N ARG A 121 5.98 -18.56 -26.50
CA ARG A 121 7.20 -18.44 -27.31
C ARG A 121 7.78 -17.02 -27.18
N PHE A 122 6.97 -15.97 -27.29
CA PHE A 122 7.44 -14.59 -27.16
C PHE A 122 8.05 -14.28 -25.79
N ILE A 123 7.50 -14.84 -24.70
CA ILE A 123 8.05 -14.69 -23.35
C ILE A 123 9.41 -15.38 -23.24
N ILE A 124 9.52 -16.64 -23.68
CA ILE A 124 10.78 -17.41 -23.64
C ILE A 124 11.89 -16.69 -24.42
N PHE A 125 11.57 -16.15 -25.59
CA PHE A 125 12.55 -15.50 -26.46
C PHE A 125 12.86 -14.05 -26.07
N ARG A 126 12.26 -13.52 -24.98
CA ARG A 126 12.33 -12.10 -24.58
C ARG A 126 12.21 -11.18 -25.79
N ALA A 127 11.10 -11.34 -26.52
CA ALA A 127 10.94 -10.74 -27.82
C ALA A 127 11.08 -9.20 -27.80
N HIS A 128 11.63 -8.69 -28.90
CA HIS A 128 11.58 -7.28 -29.31
C HIS A 128 10.15 -6.72 -29.22
N PRO A 129 9.95 -5.40 -29.19
CA PRO A 129 8.60 -4.80 -29.16
C PRO A 129 7.70 -5.40 -30.25
N ILE A 130 6.55 -5.92 -29.81
CA ILE A 130 5.58 -6.59 -30.69
C ILE A 130 4.56 -5.55 -31.15
N TYR A 131 4.37 -5.43 -32.47
CA TYR A 131 3.39 -4.52 -33.05
C TYR A 131 2.04 -5.20 -33.26
N ILE A 132 1.04 -4.78 -32.50
CA ILE A 132 -0.32 -5.30 -32.58
C ILE A 132 -1.26 -4.33 -33.29
N ARG A 133 -2.24 -4.89 -34.00
CA ARG A 133 -3.36 -4.12 -34.55
C ARG A 133 -4.33 -3.80 -33.42
N THR A 134 -4.91 -2.60 -33.46
CA THR A 134 -5.89 -2.16 -32.46
C THR A 134 -7.04 -1.42 -33.13
N PRO A 135 -8.20 -1.31 -32.46
CA PRO A 135 -9.31 -0.49 -32.94
C PRO A 135 -8.90 0.98 -33.20
N PHE A 136 -7.99 1.52 -32.39
CA PHE A 136 -7.49 2.89 -32.52
C PHE A 136 -6.71 3.16 -33.81
N THR A 137 -6.07 2.13 -34.37
CA THR A 137 -5.29 2.25 -35.62
C THR A 137 -6.07 1.80 -36.86
N CYS A 138 -7.35 1.49 -36.72
CA CYS A 138 -8.23 1.15 -37.84
C CYS A 138 -8.41 2.36 -38.76
N ARG A 139 -8.43 2.14 -40.08
CA ARG A 139 -8.61 3.22 -41.06
C ARG A 139 -10.04 3.75 -41.15
N SER A 140 -10.99 3.01 -40.59
CA SER A 140 -12.41 3.34 -40.66
C SER A 140 -12.80 4.27 -39.53
N THR A 141 -13.72 5.19 -39.80
CA THR A 141 -14.24 6.18 -38.83
C THR A 141 -15.48 5.69 -38.09
N SER A 142 -16.31 4.83 -38.68
CA SER A 142 -17.64 4.47 -38.16
C SER A 142 -17.86 2.97 -37.91
N TRP A 143 -16.86 2.13 -38.22
CA TRP A 143 -16.92 0.68 -38.07
C TRP A 143 -15.51 0.13 -37.85
N ILE A 144 -15.37 -1.07 -37.29
CA ILE A 144 -14.05 -1.69 -37.03
C ILE A 144 -13.88 -2.93 -37.91
N CYS A 145 -12.66 -3.19 -38.39
CA CYS A 145 -12.40 -4.44 -39.11
C CYS A 145 -12.08 -5.60 -38.16
N GLN A 146 -12.38 -6.83 -38.59
CA GLN A 146 -12.16 -8.06 -37.83
C GLN A 146 -10.73 -8.15 -37.29
N LEU A 147 -9.74 -7.89 -38.15
CA LEU A 147 -8.32 -7.97 -37.77
C LEU A 147 -7.84 -6.84 -36.84
N CYS A 148 -8.53 -5.68 -36.78
CA CYS A 148 -8.18 -4.62 -35.84
C CYS A 148 -8.79 -4.85 -34.46
N TYR A 149 -9.94 -5.53 -34.40
CA TYR A 149 -10.56 -5.94 -33.15
C TYR A 149 -9.84 -7.16 -32.54
N GLY A 150 -9.72 -8.23 -33.35
CA GLY A 150 -9.11 -9.50 -32.98
C GLY A 150 -10.12 -10.57 -32.61
N ARG A 151 -9.80 -11.34 -31.58
CA ARG A 151 -10.58 -12.48 -31.08
C ARG A 151 -11.76 -12.02 -30.24
N SER A 152 -12.92 -12.67 -30.43
CA SER A 152 -14.07 -12.48 -29.55
C SER A 152 -13.82 -13.17 -28.21
N PRO A 153 -14.11 -12.52 -27.08
CA PRO A 153 -13.90 -13.10 -25.75
C PRO A 153 -14.82 -14.29 -25.46
N THR A 154 -15.94 -14.45 -26.18
CA THR A 154 -16.95 -15.49 -25.96
C THR A 154 -16.61 -16.80 -26.65
N HIS A 155 -16.28 -16.75 -27.95
CA HIS A 155 -16.09 -17.95 -28.77
C HIS A 155 -14.63 -18.38 -28.89
N GLY A 156 -13.68 -17.52 -28.55
CA GLY A 156 -12.26 -17.84 -28.69
C GLY A 156 -11.76 -17.83 -30.15
N ASP A 157 -12.61 -17.50 -31.12
CA ASP A 157 -12.24 -17.28 -32.52
C ASP A 157 -12.23 -15.79 -32.88
N LEU A 158 -11.74 -15.45 -34.08
CA LEU A 158 -11.82 -14.07 -34.59
C LEU A 158 -13.28 -13.62 -34.63
N VAL A 159 -13.52 -12.35 -34.28
CA VAL A 159 -14.86 -11.75 -34.21
C VAL A 159 -15.63 -11.91 -35.52
N GLU A 160 -16.94 -12.13 -35.47
CA GLU A 160 -17.72 -12.35 -36.69
C GLU A 160 -18.07 -11.03 -37.40
N LEU A 161 -18.33 -11.11 -38.71
CA LEU A 161 -18.84 -9.96 -39.46
C LEU A 161 -20.30 -9.70 -39.05
N GLY A 162 -20.60 -8.45 -38.70
CA GLY A 162 -21.92 -8.03 -38.21
C GLY A 162 -22.01 -7.93 -36.69
N GLU A 163 -21.01 -8.39 -35.94
CA GLU A 163 -21.03 -8.36 -34.48
C GLU A 163 -20.99 -6.91 -33.95
N ALA A 164 -21.89 -6.61 -33.00
CA ALA A 164 -22.07 -5.29 -32.41
C ALA A 164 -21.07 -5.04 -31.26
N VAL A 165 -19.78 -5.03 -31.61
CA VAL A 165 -18.66 -4.91 -30.66
C VAL A 165 -18.73 -3.65 -29.79
N GLY A 166 -19.33 -2.56 -30.28
CA GLY A 166 -19.56 -1.36 -29.48
C GLY A 166 -20.46 -1.63 -28.27
N ILE A 167 -21.62 -2.25 -28.48
CA ILE A 167 -22.58 -2.56 -27.40
C ILE A 167 -21.92 -3.49 -26.37
N ILE A 168 -21.22 -4.52 -26.84
CA ILE A 168 -20.48 -5.47 -25.99
C ILE A 168 -19.45 -4.73 -25.13
N ALA A 169 -18.68 -3.81 -25.72
CA ALA A 169 -17.70 -3.02 -24.99
C ALA A 169 -18.34 -2.10 -23.94
N GLY A 170 -19.45 -1.43 -24.29
CA GLY A 170 -20.19 -0.57 -23.38
C GLY A 170 -20.71 -1.32 -22.16
N GLN A 171 -21.28 -2.52 -22.37
CA GLN A 171 -21.76 -3.38 -21.29
C GLN A 171 -20.63 -3.95 -20.44
N SER A 172 -19.53 -4.36 -21.08
CA SER A 172 -18.34 -4.91 -20.39
C SER A 172 -17.69 -3.90 -19.44
N ILE A 173 -17.91 -2.60 -19.65
CA ILE A 173 -17.49 -1.54 -18.72
C ILE A 173 -18.60 -1.24 -17.71
N GLY A 174 -19.84 -1.14 -18.20
CA GLY A 174 -21.00 -0.72 -17.41
C GLY A 174 -21.41 -1.69 -16.30
N GLU A 175 -21.59 -2.97 -16.61
CA GLU A 175 -22.02 -3.98 -15.64
C GLU A 175 -21.01 -4.11 -14.48
N PRO A 176 -19.70 -4.33 -14.71
CA PRO A 176 -18.73 -4.34 -13.62
C PRO A 176 -18.67 -3.01 -12.87
N GLY A 177 -18.88 -1.88 -13.54
CA GLY A 177 -18.97 -0.56 -12.90
C GLY A 177 -20.08 -0.49 -11.87
N THR A 178 -21.30 -0.92 -12.24
CA THR A 178 -22.43 -1.01 -11.30
C THR A 178 -22.14 -2.00 -10.16
N GLN A 179 -21.51 -3.14 -10.46
CA GLN A 179 -21.16 -4.13 -9.44
C GLN A 179 -20.13 -3.60 -8.44
N LEU A 180 -19.13 -2.83 -8.89
CA LEU A 180 -18.15 -2.21 -8.01
C LEU A 180 -18.82 -1.22 -7.05
N THR A 181 -19.80 -0.44 -7.53
CA THR A 181 -20.58 0.46 -6.66
C THR A 181 -21.42 -0.27 -5.62
N LEU A 182 -21.83 -1.51 -5.88
CA LEU A 182 -22.47 -2.33 -4.86
C LEU A 182 -21.43 -2.83 -3.84
N ARG A 183 -20.36 -3.48 -4.31
CA ARG A 183 -19.39 -4.18 -3.46
C ARG A 183 -18.62 -3.28 -2.49
N THR A 184 -18.25 -2.05 -2.87
CA THR A 184 -17.42 -1.18 -2.02
C THR A 184 -18.17 -0.53 -0.86
N PHE A 185 -19.50 -0.43 -0.95
CA PHE A 185 -20.30 0.36 0.01
C PHE A 185 -21.20 -0.50 0.91
N HIS A 186 -21.40 -1.78 0.57
CA HIS A 186 -22.06 -2.74 1.47
C HIS A 186 -21.26 -3.10 2.72
N THR A 187 -19.97 -2.75 2.79
CA THR A 187 -19.17 -2.88 4.01
C THR A 187 -19.42 -1.77 5.04
N GLY A 188 -20.34 -0.82 4.76
CA GLY A 188 -20.95 0.05 5.77
C GLY A 188 -19.99 0.93 6.56
N GLY A 189 -18.85 1.33 5.99
CA GLY A 189 -17.86 2.16 6.70
C GLY A 189 -16.92 1.39 7.63
N VAL A 190 -16.89 0.06 7.54
CA VAL A 190 -15.85 -0.76 8.15
C VAL A 190 -14.58 -0.60 7.31
N PHE A 191 -13.69 0.25 7.78
CA PHE A 191 -12.34 0.37 7.24
C PHE A 191 -11.48 -0.75 7.81
N THR A 192 -11.38 -1.86 7.08
CA THR A 192 -10.18 -2.69 7.21
C THR A 192 -9.07 -1.92 6.51
N GLY A 193 -8.24 -1.20 7.27
CA GLY A 193 -7.08 -0.50 6.72
C GLY A 193 -6.28 -1.44 5.83
N GLY A 194 -5.69 -0.90 4.76
CA GLY A 194 -4.87 -1.70 3.84
C GLY A 194 -3.89 -2.56 4.62
N THR A 195 -3.94 -3.87 4.40
CA THR A 195 -3.02 -4.81 5.02
C THR A 195 -1.63 -4.36 4.64
N ALA A 196 -0.89 -3.80 5.59
CA ALA A 196 0.52 -3.53 5.36
C ALA A 196 1.16 -4.85 4.94
N GLU A 197 2.03 -4.81 3.93
CA GLU A 197 2.71 -6.01 3.50
C GLU A 197 3.66 -6.42 4.62
N HIS A 198 3.52 -7.65 5.12
CA HIS A 198 4.34 -8.15 6.22
C HIS A 198 5.34 -9.15 5.65
N VAL A 199 6.60 -9.01 6.06
CA VAL A 199 7.64 -10.01 5.84
C VAL A 199 7.61 -10.98 7.00
N ARG A 200 7.43 -12.28 6.71
CA ARG A 200 7.40 -13.35 7.69
C ARG A 200 8.69 -14.18 7.64
N ALA A 201 9.03 -14.80 8.77
CA ALA A 201 10.18 -15.68 8.87
C ALA A 201 9.93 -16.98 8.07
N PRO A 202 10.84 -17.36 7.14
CA PRO A 202 10.73 -18.61 6.39
C PRO A 202 11.00 -19.87 7.23
N SER A 203 11.72 -19.73 8.35
CA SER A 203 12.10 -20.85 9.21
C SER A 203 12.40 -20.38 10.62
N ASN A 204 12.38 -21.32 11.58
CA ASN A 204 12.81 -21.05 12.95
C ASN A 204 14.32 -20.77 12.99
N GLY A 205 14.74 -19.69 13.64
CA GLY A 205 16.15 -19.33 13.74
C GLY A 205 16.41 -18.03 14.50
N LYS A 206 17.69 -17.69 14.65
CA LYS A 206 18.10 -16.39 15.20
C LYS A 206 18.26 -15.38 14.07
N ILE A 207 17.70 -14.19 14.28
CA ILE A 207 17.76 -13.10 13.31
C ILE A 207 19.02 -12.27 13.53
N LYS A 208 19.76 -11.98 12.46
CA LYS A 208 20.91 -11.09 12.45
C LYS A 208 20.81 -10.07 11.34
N PHE A 209 21.01 -8.80 11.70
CA PHE A 209 21.08 -7.68 10.76
C PHE A 209 22.08 -6.63 11.23
N ASP A 210 22.47 -5.74 10.32
CA ASP A 210 23.41 -4.66 10.61
C ASP A 210 22.70 -3.53 11.38
N GLU A 211 23.14 -3.27 12.62
CA GLU A 211 22.54 -2.27 13.51
C GLU A 211 22.79 -0.84 13.02
N ASP A 212 23.90 -0.60 12.31
CA ASP A 212 24.29 0.74 11.85
C ASP A 212 23.36 1.28 10.74
N LEU A 213 22.66 0.39 10.06
CA LEU A 213 21.77 0.71 8.94
C LEU A 213 20.33 1.01 9.37
N VAL A 214 20.05 0.93 10.68
CA VAL A 214 18.70 0.87 11.21
C VAL A 214 18.55 1.83 12.39
N HIS A 215 17.45 2.60 12.40
CA HIS A 215 17.21 3.58 13.47
C HIS A 215 16.01 3.21 14.34
N PRO A 216 16.12 3.32 15.67
CA PRO A 216 14.99 3.07 16.55
C PRO A 216 13.85 4.07 16.29
N THR A 217 12.63 3.54 16.28
CA THR A 217 11.38 4.26 16.07
C THR A 217 10.22 3.54 16.76
N ARG A 218 9.02 4.10 16.68
CA ARG A 218 7.79 3.43 17.14
C ARG A 218 6.84 3.16 15.99
N THR A 219 6.09 2.08 16.09
CA THR A 219 4.95 1.79 15.21
C THR A 219 3.81 2.77 15.48
N ARG A 220 2.80 2.79 14.61
CA ARG A 220 1.56 3.57 14.81
C ARG A 220 0.81 3.22 16.10
N HIS A 221 1.10 2.05 16.67
CA HIS A 221 0.50 1.54 17.90
C HIS A 221 1.36 1.81 19.14
N GLY A 222 2.52 2.47 18.98
CA GLY A 222 3.43 2.79 20.09
C GLY A 222 4.47 1.72 20.41
N HIS A 223 4.42 0.55 19.78
CA HIS A 223 5.42 -0.51 19.97
C HIS A 223 6.79 -0.12 19.40
N PRO A 224 7.90 -0.51 20.06
CA PRO A 224 9.25 -0.26 19.55
C PRO A 224 9.47 -1.00 18.22
N ALA A 225 10.14 -0.34 17.29
CA ALA A 225 10.46 -0.84 15.98
C ALA A 225 11.73 -0.15 15.45
N PHE A 226 12.17 -0.60 14.30
CA PHE A 226 13.45 -0.27 13.72
C PHE A 226 13.23 0.15 12.26
N LEU A 227 13.60 1.38 11.90
CA LEU A 227 13.37 1.95 10.56
C LEU A 227 14.61 1.76 9.67
N CYS A 228 14.40 1.13 8.50
CA CYS A 228 15.45 0.98 7.48
C CYS A 228 15.46 2.16 6.52
N PHE A 229 16.61 2.80 6.30
CA PHE A 229 16.75 3.83 5.25
C PHE A 229 17.20 3.25 3.91
N ILE A 230 17.94 2.15 3.93
CA ILE A 230 18.50 1.43 2.78
C ILE A 230 17.90 0.01 2.77
N ASP A 231 17.94 -0.66 1.62
CA ASP A 231 17.54 -2.06 1.51
C ASP A 231 18.45 -2.90 2.41
N LEU A 232 17.85 -3.60 3.38
CA LEU A 232 18.56 -4.35 4.41
C LEU A 232 18.40 -5.84 4.17
N TYR A 233 19.51 -6.57 4.19
CA TYR A 233 19.50 -8.03 4.18
C TYR A 233 19.49 -8.55 5.62
N ILE A 234 18.40 -9.22 6.00
CA ILE A 234 18.30 -9.94 7.25
C ILE A 234 18.71 -11.39 7.03
N THR A 235 19.60 -11.89 7.88
CA THR A 235 20.03 -13.29 7.89
C THR A 235 19.32 -14.02 9.04
N ILE A 236 18.76 -15.19 8.76
CA ILE A 236 18.11 -16.05 9.76
C ILE A 236 18.93 -17.33 9.85
N GLU A 237 19.57 -17.51 11.00
CA GLU A 237 20.44 -18.65 11.28
C GLU A 237 19.64 -19.75 11.98
N SER A 238 19.39 -20.83 11.26
CA SER A 238 18.90 -22.10 11.81
C SER A 238 20.03 -23.11 11.90
N ARG A 239 19.81 -24.24 12.59
CA ARG A 239 20.85 -25.21 12.99
C ARG A 239 21.79 -25.66 11.86
N ASP A 240 21.36 -25.63 10.59
CA ASP A 240 22.20 -25.90 9.41
C ASP A 240 21.84 -25.06 8.15
N ILE A 241 20.96 -24.05 8.27
CA ILE A 241 20.44 -23.31 7.11
C ILE A 241 20.47 -21.80 7.39
N LEU A 242 21.07 -21.05 6.46
CA LEU A 242 21.06 -19.58 6.43
C LEU A 242 20.01 -19.11 5.42
N HIS A 243 18.99 -18.41 5.90
CA HIS A 243 18.00 -17.77 5.05
C HIS A 243 18.22 -16.27 5.02
N ASN A 244 18.40 -15.71 3.81
CA ASN A 244 18.58 -14.28 3.62
C ASN A 244 17.27 -13.69 3.08
N VAL A 245 16.74 -12.70 3.81
CA VAL A 245 15.51 -12.00 3.46
C VAL A 245 15.85 -10.54 3.17
N ASN A 246 15.47 -10.05 2.00
CA ASN A 246 15.66 -8.65 1.64
C ASN A 246 14.46 -7.81 2.13
N ILE A 247 14.76 -6.76 2.87
CA ILE A 247 13.78 -5.81 3.40
C ILE A 247 13.98 -4.47 2.70
N PRO A 248 12.98 -3.95 1.98
CA PRO A 248 13.11 -2.72 1.22
C PRO A 248 13.21 -1.48 2.12
N THR A 249 13.73 -0.37 1.58
CA THR A 249 13.78 0.93 2.27
C THR A 249 12.44 1.37 2.87
N LYS A 250 12.50 2.17 3.95
CA LYS A 250 11.36 2.76 4.69
C LYS A 250 10.43 1.76 5.37
N SER A 251 10.78 0.48 5.40
CA SER A 251 10.08 -0.54 6.16
C SER A 251 10.41 -0.44 7.66
N LEU A 252 9.53 -1.02 8.49
CA LEU A 252 9.73 -1.15 9.92
C LEU A 252 10.04 -2.61 10.28
N ILE A 253 11.18 -2.84 10.91
CA ILE A 253 11.53 -4.12 11.54
C ILE A 253 10.93 -4.13 12.95
N LEU A 254 10.25 -5.22 13.31
CA LEU A 254 9.53 -5.38 14.57
C LEU A 254 10.28 -6.26 15.58
N VAL A 255 11.42 -6.81 15.17
CA VAL A 255 12.21 -7.81 15.90
C VAL A 255 13.58 -7.22 16.25
N GLN A 256 14.15 -7.61 17.39
CA GLN A 256 15.49 -7.19 17.82
C GLN A 256 16.59 -8.02 17.14
N ASN A 257 17.81 -7.49 17.12
CA ASN A 257 18.97 -8.24 16.68
C ASN A 257 19.25 -9.43 17.61
N ASP A 258 19.72 -10.55 17.06
CA ASP A 258 19.93 -11.84 17.73
C ASP A 258 18.70 -12.49 18.40
N GLN A 259 17.49 -11.98 18.16
CA GLN A 259 16.25 -12.57 18.67
C GLN A 259 15.92 -13.89 17.96
N TYR A 260 15.48 -14.89 18.73
CA TYR A 260 14.94 -16.14 18.18
C TYR A 260 13.51 -15.91 17.66
N VAL A 261 13.26 -16.35 16.43
CA VAL A 261 12.00 -16.14 15.72
C VAL A 261 11.47 -17.49 15.23
N GLU A 262 10.16 -17.69 15.37
CA GLU A 262 9.46 -18.87 14.87
C GLU A 262 9.09 -18.71 13.41
N SER A 263 8.92 -19.83 12.70
CA SER A 263 8.42 -19.85 11.32
C SER A 263 7.08 -19.13 11.23
N GLU A 264 6.89 -18.38 10.16
CA GLU A 264 5.71 -17.54 9.90
C GLU A 264 5.50 -16.34 10.85
N GLN A 265 6.39 -16.13 11.82
CA GLN A 265 6.36 -14.93 12.66
C GLN A 265 6.68 -13.68 11.82
N VAL A 266 5.97 -12.59 12.09
CA VAL A 266 6.16 -11.32 11.39
C VAL A 266 7.48 -10.67 11.85
N ILE A 267 8.39 -10.43 10.90
CA ILE A 267 9.68 -9.79 11.13
C ILE A 267 9.62 -8.29 10.83
N ALA A 268 8.96 -7.91 9.73
CA ALA A 268 8.91 -6.53 9.29
C ALA A 268 7.60 -6.16 8.60
N GLU A 269 7.26 -4.87 8.68
CA GLU A 269 6.15 -4.22 7.98
C GLU A 269 6.74 -3.38 6.82
N ILE A 270 6.47 -3.78 5.58
CA ILE A 270 6.86 -3.05 4.37
C ILE A 270 5.92 -1.86 4.19
N ARG A 271 6.51 -0.67 4.13
CA ARG A 271 5.80 0.59 3.82
C ARG A 271 6.12 1.13 2.44
N ALA A 272 7.10 0.56 1.75
CA ALA A 272 7.48 0.94 0.40
C ALA A 272 6.28 0.74 -0.56
N GLY A 273 5.83 1.81 -1.21
CA GLY A 273 4.76 1.76 -2.21
C GLY A 273 3.33 1.94 -1.70
N THR A 274 3.09 1.95 -0.38
CA THR A 274 1.80 2.41 0.13
C THR A 274 1.67 3.91 -0.12
N SER A 275 0.60 4.32 -0.80
CA SER A 275 0.25 5.74 -0.92
C SER A 275 0.31 6.32 0.49
N THR A 276 1.17 7.31 0.71
CA THR A 276 1.19 8.09 1.93
C THR A 276 -0.23 8.62 2.14
N PHE A 277 -1.02 7.92 2.96
CA PHE A 277 -2.13 8.57 3.61
C PHE A 277 -1.47 9.72 4.35
N TYR A 278 -1.68 10.93 3.85
CA TYR A 278 -1.35 12.14 4.57
C TYR A 278 -2.17 12.07 5.86
N PHE A 279 -1.57 11.53 6.92
CA PHE A 279 -2.06 11.74 8.27
C PHE A 279 -2.02 13.25 8.47
N LYS A 280 -3.17 13.90 8.28
CA LYS A 280 -3.35 15.33 8.53
C LYS A 280 -3.32 15.62 10.03
N GLU A 281 -3.45 14.61 10.87
CA GLU A 281 -3.44 14.78 12.32
C GLU A 281 -2.05 14.53 12.89
N ARG A 282 -1.37 15.63 13.16
CA ARG A 282 -0.26 15.66 14.12
C ARG A 282 -0.88 15.56 15.51
N VAL A 283 -0.77 14.39 16.14
CA VAL A 283 -1.13 14.23 17.55
C VAL A 283 -0.07 14.95 18.38
N ARG A 284 -0.47 16.04 19.06
CA ARG A 284 0.36 16.71 20.05
C ARG A 284 0.18 15.97 21.38
N LYS A 285 1.21 15.23 21.82
CA LYS A 285 1.22 14.63 23.17
C LYS A 285 1.92 15.60 24.12
N HIS A 286 1.18 16.14 25.07
CA HIS A 286 1.76 16.93 26.15
C HIS A 286 2.42 15.99 27.16
N ILE A 287 3.69 16.26 27.47
CA ILE A 287 4.42 15.59 28.55
C ILE A 287 4.39 16.56 29.72
N TYR A 288 3.72 16.16 30.79
CA TYR A 288 3.70 16.91 32.04
C TYR A 288 4.77 16.33 32.94
N SER A 289 5.62 17.20 33.51
CA SER A 289 6.44 16.82 34.67
C SER A 289 5.61 17.08 35.92
N GLU A 290 5.55 16.10 36.83
CA GLU A 290 4.97 16.29 38.17
C GLU A 290 5.96 16.98 39.13
N LEU A 291 7.22 17.14 38.70
CA LEU A 291 8.30 17.73 39.49
C LEU A 291 8.79 19.03 38.85
N ASP A 292 8.94 20.06 39.68
CA ASP A 292 9.58 21.32 39.30
C ASP A 292 11.09 21.08 39.18
N GLY A 293 11.68 21.47 38.04
CA GLY A 293 13.09 21.22 37.78
C GLY A 293 13.66 21.93 36.56
N GLU A 294 14.99 22.03 36.51
CA GLU A 294 15.70 22.56 35.34
C GLU A 294 15.76 21.50 34.23
N MET A 295 15.46 21.91 33.00
CA MET A 295 15.41 21.04 31.84
C MET A 295 16.43 21.50 30.79
N HIS A 296 17.33 20.61 30.38
CA HIS A 296 18.39 20.88 29.42
C HIS A 296 18.15 20.11 28.12
N TRP A 297 18.36 20.79 26.98
CA TRP A 297 18.13 20.27 25.65
C TRP A 297 19.45 20.08 24.89
N SER A 298 19.58 18.99 24.12
CA SER A 298 20.73 18.82 23.22
C SER A 298 20.68 19.84 22.06
N THR A 299 21.80 20.50 21.80
CA THR A 299 21.99 21.84 21.19
C THR A 299 21.62 22.06 19.71
N ASP A 300 20.89 21.17 19.02
CA ASP A 300 20.77 21.23 17.55
C ASP A 300 19.38 21.65 17.00
N GLY A 301 18.65 22.53 17.70
CA GLY A 301 17.34 23.03 17.25
C GLY A 301 17.05 24.50 17.57
N TYR A 302 16.37 25.19 16.65
CA TYR A 302 15.73 26.49 16.95
C TYR A 302 14.57 26.25 17.93
N HIS A 303 14.75 26.67 19.18
CA HIS A 303 13.76 26.53 20.25
C HIS A 303 13.03 27.85 20.48
N ALA A 304 12.15 28.22 19.54
CA ALA A 304 11.24 29.34 19.75
C ALA A 304 9.91 28.82 20.29
N SER A 305 9.49 29.31 21.46
CA SER A 305 8.11 29.21 21.89
C SER A 305 7.20 29.87 20.85
N GLU A 306 6.09 29.24 20.47
CA GLU A 306 5.09 29.86 19.57
C GLU A 306 4.50 31.15 20.19
N TYR A 307 4.59 31.32 21.52
CA TYR A 307 4.07 32.49 22.24
C TYR A 307 5.08 33.04 23.26
N PRO A 308 5.29 34.36 23.36
CA PRO A 308 6.30 34.96 24.24
C PRO A 308 6.11 34.69 25.75
N TYR A 309 4.97 34.12 26.16
CA TYR A 309 4.62 33.85 27.57
C TYR A 309 4.22 32.40 27.85
N SER A 310 4.44 31.45 26.92
CA SER A 310 4.12 30.04 27.15
C SER A 310 5.36 29.19 27.40
N ASN A 311 5.32 28.34 28.43
CA ASN A 311 6.34 27.31 28.70
C ASN A 311 6.20 26.09 27.77
N VAL A 312 5.47 26.23 26.65
CA VAL A 312 5.21 25.16 25.69
C VAL A 312 6.20 25.29 24.55
N TYR A 313 7.15 24.35 24.51
CA TYR A 313 8.15 24.28 23.44
C TYR A 313 7.74 23.21 22.43
N LEU A 314 7.72 23.58 21.15
CA LEU A 314 7.44 22.64 20.07
C LEU A 314 8.75 22.01 19.61
N LEU A 315 8.79 20.68 19.58
CA LEU A 315 9.93 19.91 19.09
C LEU A 315 9.65 19.46 17.66
N PRO A 316 10.24 20.12 16.64
CA PRO A 316 10.03 19.72 15.25
C PRO A 316 10.90 18.51 14.85
N LYS A 317 11.91 18.19 15.67
CA LYS A 317 12.85 17.08 15.47
C LYS A 317 13.00 16.30 16.75
N THR A 318 13.46 15.08 16.58
CA THR A 318 13.67 14.09 17.64
C THR A 318 14.88 14.52 18.45
N SER A 319 14.69 14.89 19.71
CA SER A 319 15.73 15.49 20.54
C SER A 319 15.86 14.78 21.88
N HIS A 320 17.05 14.83 22.47
CA HIS A 320 17.28 14.38 23.82
C HIS A 320 16.90 15.48 24.81
N LEU A 321 16.08 15.11 25.79
CA LEU A 321 15.67 15.97 26.88
C LEU A 321 16.27 15.43 28.18
N TRP A 322 16.97 16.30 28.89
CA TRP A 322 17.56 16.01 30.20
C TRP A 322 16.81 16.81 31.25
N ILE A 323 16.38 16.16 32.34
CA ILE A 323 15.84 16.83 33.53
C ILE A 323 16.96 16.79 34.58
N LEU A 324 17.52 17.95 34.93
CA LEU A 324 18.79 18.01 35.68
C LEU A 324 18.64 18.12 37.21
N ALA A 325 17.48 18.47 37.75
CA ALA A 325 17.18 18.32 39.18
C ALA A 325 15.72 18.70 39.45
N GLY A 326 15.08 18.08 40.45
CA GLY A 326 13.83 18.59 41.03
C GLY A 326 13.82 18.46 42.55
N SER A 327 13.33 19.48 43.25
CA SER A 327 13.29 19.46 44.72
C SER A 327 12.16 18.55 45.20
N LEU A 328 12.49 17.42 45.82
CA LEU A 328 11.51 16.50 46.38
C LEU A 328 10.89 17.10 47.66
N CYS A 329 9.69 17.66 47.59
CA CYS A 329 8.92 17.97 48.80
C CYS A 329 8.42 16.66 49.43
N ARG A 330 9.17 16.19 50.44
CA ARG A 330 8.83 15.18 51.48
C ARG A 330 7.67 14.21 51.14
N SER A 331 8.01 12.99 50.71
CA SER A 331 7.64 11.77 51.45
C SER A 331 8.19 10.51 50.78
N ASN A 332 8.84 9.68 51.59
CA ASN A 332 9.18 8.26 51.44
C ASN A 332 9.86 7.78 50.15
N ILE A 333 11.11 7.37 50.35
CA ILE A 333 11.95 6.55 49.48
C ILE A 333 11.18 5.30 49.06
N VAL A 334 10.58 5.35 47.88
CA VAL A 334 10.31 4.17 47.05
C VAL A 334 10.71 4.57 45.63
N SER A 335 11.87 4.11 45.20
CA SER A 335 12.31 4.23 43.81
C SER A 335 11.42 3.34 42.94
N PHE A 336 10.32 3.89 42.44
CA PHE A 336 9.58 3.25 41.37
C PHE A 336 10.36 3.44 40.07
N SER A 337 11.03 2.38 39.60
CA SER A 337 11.33 2.27 38.17
C SER A 337 9.99 2.04 37.46
N LEU A 338 9.40 3.11 36.93
CA LEU A 338 8.21 3.04 36.09
C LEU A 338 8.57 2.40 34.75
N HIS A 339 8.80 1.09 34.73
CA HIS A 339 8.78 0.29 33.51
C HIS A 339 7.34 -0.07 33.17
N LYS A 340 6.58 0.91 32.67
CA LYS A 340 5.28 0.60 32.04
C LYS A 340 5.42 0.28 30.56
N ASP A 341 6.44 0.85 29.89
CA ASP A 341 6.59 0.78 28.42
C ASP A 341 7.94 0.22 27.91
N GLN A 342 8.70 -0.51 28.75
CA GLN A 342 9.95 -1.21 28.36
C GLN A 342 11.09 -0.35 27.74
N ASP A 343 11.10 0.97 27.94
CA ASP A 343 12.23 1.79 27.51
C ASP A 343 13.47 1.49 28.39
N GLN A 344 14.55 0.99 27.78
CA GLN A 344 15.85 0.80 28.44
C GLN A 344 16.68 2.08 28.31
N MET A 345 17.09 2.65 29.44
CA MET A 345 18.15 3.65 29.48
C MET A 345 19.51 2.96 29.54
N ASN A 346 20.46 3.43 28.72
CA ASN A 346 21.85 3.00 28.82
C ASN A 346 22.41 3.53 30.16
N ALA A 347 22.80 2.65 31.07
CA ALA A 347 23.18 2.97 32.45
C ALA A 347 24.52 3.73 32.60
N ASN A 348 25.18 4.09 31.50
CA ASN A 348 26.48 4.75 31.55
C ASN A 348 26.33 6.26 31.37
N SER A 349 25.86 6.95 32.41
CA SER A 349 26.05 8.40 32.54
C SER A 349 27.42 8.68 33.13
N PHE A 350 28.24 9.48 32.44
CA PHE A 350 29.48 10.02 33.00
C PHE A 350 29.14 10.89 34.22
N SER A 351 29.55 10.43 35.40
CA SER A 351 29.53 11.22 36.64
C SER A 351 30.63 12.28 36.57
N ILE A 352 30.24 13.56 36.52
CA ILE A 352 31.16 14.67 36.80
C ILE A 352 30.76 15.24 38.16
N GLU A 353 31.66 15.00 39.11
CA GLU A 353 31.85 15.62 40.43
C GLU A 353 30.72 15.60 41.46
N GLU A 354 31.18 15.40 42.70
CA GLU A 354 30.46 14.96 43.89
C GLU A 354 29.49 16.03 44.43
N ASP A 355 28.45 15.54 45.13
CA ASP A 355 27.44 16.26 45.92
C ASP A 355 26.18 16.83 45.24
N ILE A 356 25.59 16.13 44.26
CA ILE A 356 24.12 16.19 44.00
C ILE A 356 23.65 14.82 43.47
N SER A 357 22.57 14.27 44.03
CA SER A 357 21.92 13.05 43.51
C SER A 357 21.23 13.35 42.18
N LEU A 358 21.92 13.07 41.07
CA LEU A 358 21.42 13.19 39.71
C LEU A 358 20.50 12.00 39.37
N ILE A 359 19.22 12.27 39.14
CA ILE A 359 18.32 11.31 38.47
C ILE A 359 18.27 11.70 36.99
N SER A 360 19.05 11.02 36.16
CA SER A 360 18.98 11.20 34.72
C SER A 360 17.74 10.46 34.20
N HIS A 361 16.78 11.20 33.65
CA HIS A 361 15.71 10.64 32.83
C HIS A 361 15.98 11.00 31.37
N LEU A 362 16.35 10.00 30.56
CA LEU A 362 16.55 10.16 29.13
C LEU A 362 15.24 9.82 28.42
N LEU A 363 14.47 10.84 28.06
CA LEU A 363 13.24 10.67 27.30
C LEU A 363 13.54 10.94 25.82
N MET A 364 13.63 9.87 25.02
CA MET A 364 13.65 10.00 23.55
C MET A 364 12.21 10.27 23.07
N ILE A 365 11.97 11.50 22.61
CA ILE A 365 10.68 11.92 22.07
C ILE A 365 10.83 12.03 20.53
N LYS A 366 10.09 11.19 19.79
CA LYS A 366 9.89 11.36 18.34
C LYS A 366 8.46 11.79 18.04
#